data_AF-A0A352C9Q5-F1
#
_entry.id   AF-A0A352C9Q5-F1
#
_cell.length_a   1.000
_cell.length_b   1.000
_cell.length_c   1.000
_cell.angle_alpha   90.00
_cell.angle_beta   90.00
_cell.angle_gamma   90.00
#
_symmetry.space_group_name_H-M   'P 1'
#
loop_
_entity.id
_entity.type
_entity.pdbx_description
1 polymer ?
#
loop_
_entity_poly.entity_id
_entity_poly.type
_entity_poly.pdbx_seq_one_letter_code
_entity_poly.pdbx_strand_id
1 'polypeptide(L)'
;ERYDLLSLPGIRFLQMILRNTADYNLPLSLCGEAAGKPLDAVILAALGFRRLSMAPAGVGPVRRALRSARLKALAAAIDAAMAQPDFDARALAHEFCIDAQEFTLPRRKSKQFP
;
A
#
# COMPACT_ATOMS: atom_id res chain seq x y z
N GLU A 1 15.90 1.50 -0.59
CA GLU A 1 15.73 2.68 0.27
C GLU A 1 15.88 2.27 1.74
N ARG A 2 16.40 3.14 2.61
CA ARG A 2 16.58 2.84 4.05
C ARG A 2 15.26 2.82 4.83
N TYR A 3 14.22 3.48 4.32
CA TYR A 3 12.89 3.51 4.89
C TYR A 3 11.87 3.15 3.82
N ASP A 4 11.35 1.93 3.88
CA ASP A 4 10.21 1.52 3.05
C ASP A 4 8.93 1.77 3.84
N LEU A 5 8.11 2.71 3.36
CA LEU A 5 6.84 3.08 3.96
C LEU A 5 5.88 1.89 4.10
N LEU A 6 5.97 0.92 3.20
CA LEU A 6 5.10 -0.27 3.16
C LEU A 6 5.76 -1.52 3.75
N SER A 7 6.86 -1.35 4.48
CA SER A 7 7.39 -2.38 5.38
C SER A 7 6.45 -2.60 6.56
N LEU A 8 6.60 -3.73 7.28
CA LEU A 8 5.83 -4.02 8.49
C LEU A 8 5.82 -2.86 9.52
N PRO A 9 6.97 -2.29 9.94
CA PRO A 9 6.97 -1.16 10.87
C PRO A 9 6.30 0.09 10.26
N GLY A 10 6.46 0.34 8.96
CA GLY A 10 5.80 1.45 8.27
C GLY A 10 4.28 1.32 8.23
N ILE A 11 3.77 0.12 7.94
CA ILE A 11 2.32 -0.16 7.94
C ILE A 11 1.72 -0.05 9.34
N ARG A 12 2.40 -0.57 10.37
CA ARG A 12 1.97 -0.39 11.77
C ARG A 12 1.88 1.08 12.15
N PHE A 13 2.87 1.87 11.74
CA PHE A 13 2.87 3.32 11.95
C PHE A 13 1.70 4.02 11.23
N LEU A 14 1.43 3.67 9.97
CA LEU A 14 0.30 4.22 9.22
C LEU A 14 -1.06 3.84 9.85
N GLN A 15 -1.22 2.59 10.30
CA GLN A 15 -2.41 2.15 11.01
C GLN A 15 -2.60 2.88 12.35
N MET A 16 -1.52 3.14 13.08
CA MET A 16 -1.57 3.96 14.30
C MET A 16 -2.10 5.37 14.00
N ILE A 17 -1.61 6.02 12.93
CA ILE A 17 -2.11 7.34 12.51
C ILE A 17 -3.61 7.28 12.17
N LEU A 18 -4.04 6.28 11.40
CA LEU A 18 -5.45 6.12 11.03
C LEU A 18 -6.34 5.92 12.26
N ARG A 19 -5.92 5.09 13.22
CA ARG A 19 -6.66 4.84 14.48
C ARG A 19 -6.79 6.13 15.29
N ASN A 20 -5.70 6.87 15.45
CA ASN A 20 -5.70 8.12 16.22
C ASN A 20 -6.55 9.22 15.60
N THR A 21 -6.83 9.15 14.29
CA THR A 21 -7.61 10.17 13.57
C THR A 21 -9.07 9.77 13.38
N ALA A 22 -9.40 8.49 13.56
CA ALA A 22 -10.77 7.97 13.43
C ALA A 22 -11.75 8.68 14.37
N ASP A 23 -11.33 8.97 15.60
CA ASP A 23 -12.20 9.58 16.63
C ASP A 23 -12.50 11.07 16.37
N TYR A 24 -11.68 11.73 15.56
CA TYR A 24 -11.79 13.18 15.32
C TYR A 24 -12.53 13.53 14.03
N ASN A 25 -12.97 12.52 13.25
CA ASN A 25 -13.60 12.68 11.94
C ASN A 25 -12.83 13.63 11.00
N LEU A 26 -11.52 13.75 11.24
CA LEU A 26 -10.64 14.61 10.47
C LEU A 26 -10.29 13.90 9.19
N PRO A 27 -10.51 14.56 8.04
CA PRO A 27 -10.24 13.88 6.81
C PRO A 27 -8.70 13.84 6.67
N LEU A 28 -8.15 12.65 6.40
CA LEU A 28 -6.72 12.43 6.30
C LEU A 28 -6.29 12.33 4.83
N SER A 29 -5.19 12.99 4.48
CA SER A 29 -4.61 12.97 3.13
C SER A 29 -3.15 12.55 3.20
N LEU A 30 -2.72 11.66 2.30
CA LEU A 30 -1.31 11.28 2.16
C LEU A 30 -0.74 11.82 0.84
N CYS A 31 0.38 12.52 0.93
CA CYS A 31 1.18 12.95 -0.21
C CYS A 31 2.53 12.22 -0.23
N GLY A 32 3.17 12.20 -1.40
CA GLY A 32 4.50 11.62 -1.59
C GLY A 32 4.51 10.60 -2.72
N GLU A 33 5.70 10.09 -3.06
CA GLU A 33 5.87 9.20 -4.20
C GLU A 33 5.00 7.94 -4.12
N ALA A 34 4.88 7.34 -2.93
CA ALA A 34 4.06 6.13 -2.73
C ALA A 34 2.58 6.36 -3.08
N ALA A 35 2.05 7.57 -2.86
CA ALA A 35 0.67 7.89 -3.20
C ALA A 35 0.43 7.93 -4.72
N GLY A 36 1.47 8.19 -5.52
CA GLY A 36 1.42 8.19 -6.98
C GLY A 36 1.79 6.86 -7.65
N LYS A 37 2.33 5.90 -6.89
CA LYS A 37 2.68 4.57 -7.39
C LYS A 37 1.44 3.67 -7.32
N PRO A 38 0.95 3.08 -8.43
CA PRO A 38 -0.34 2.41 -8.46
C PRO A 38 -0.53 1.30 -7.41
N LEU A 39 0.46 0.41 -7.26
CA LEU A 39 0.38 -0.70 -6.30
C LEU A 39 0.45 -0.19 -4.85
N ASP A 40 1.36 0.74 -4.57
CA ASP A 40 1.50 1.36 -3.24
C ASP A 40 0.22 2.11 -2.85
N ALA A 41 -0.41 2.82 -3.80
CA ALA A 41 -1.68 3.50 -3.61
C ALA A 41 -2.83 2.52 -3.31
N VAL A 42 -2.85 1.34 -3.93
CA VAL A 42 -3.81 0.26 -3.61
C VAL A 42 -3.64 -0.21 -2.16
N ILE A 43 -2.40 -0.42 -1.71
CA ILE A 43 -2.11 -0.82 -0.33
C ILE A 43 -2.57 0.27 0.65
N LEU A 44 -2.22 1.53 0.39
CA LEU A 44 -2.65 2.66 1.19
C LEU A 44 -4.18 2.77 1.27
N ALA A 45 -4.88 2.56 0.15
CA ALA A 45 -6.34 2.56 0.12
C ALA A 45 -6.97 1.38 0.86
N ALA A 46 -6.32 0.20 0.83
CA ALA A 46 -6.72 -0.98 1.61
C ALA A 46 -6.54 -0.73 3.12
N LEU A 47 -5.45 -0.08 3.54
CA LEU A 47 -5.22 0.29 4.93
C LEU A 47 -6.24 1.30 5.46
N GLY A 48 -6.83 2.12 4.59
CA GLY A 48 -7.89 3.06 4.94
C GLY A 48 -7.67 4.51 4.51
N PHE A 49 -6.56 4.83 3.85
CA PHE A 49 -6.32 6.17 3.32
C PHE A 49 -7.28 6.44 2.14
N ARG A 50 -8.19 7.42 2.30
CA ARG A 50 -9.21 7.75 1.28
C ARG A 50 -8.83 8.92 0.38
N ARG A 51 -7.83 9.72 0.77
CA ARG A 51 -7.37 10.86 -0.01
C ARG A 51 -5.88 10.75 -0.24
N LEU A 52 -5.52 10.67 -1.51
CA LEU A 52 -4.13 10.58 -1.98
C LEU A 52 -3.84 11.80 -2.86
N SER A 53 -2.70 12.44 -2.62
CA SER A 53 -2.22 13.58 -3.42
C SER A 53 -0.96 13.19 -4.17
N MET A 54 -0.91 13.52 -5.46
CA MET A 54 0.14 13.09 -6.39
C MET A 54 0.24 14.05 -7.59
N ALA A 55 1.32 13.91 -8.38
CA ALA A 55 1.43 14.61 -9.66
C ALA A 55 0.32 14.17 -10.64
N PRO A 56 -0.16 15.04 -11.54
CA PRO A 56 -1.24 14.72 -12.48
C PRO A 56 -1.01 13.43 -13.28
N ALA A 57 0.24 13.14 -13.66
CA ALA A 57 0.61 11.93 -14.38
C ALA A 57 0.30 10.63 -13.63
N GLY A 58 0.29 10.64 -12.29
CA GLY A 58 -0.02 9.46 -11.47
C GLY A 58 -1.53 9.19 -11.31
N VAL A 59 -2.38 10.20 -11.53
CA VAL A 59 -3.82 10.11 -11.23
C VAL A 59 -4.51 9.04 -12.07
N GLY A 60 -4.22 8.97 -13.37
CA GLY A 60 -4.79 7.97 -14.27
C GLY A 60 -4.42 6.53 -13.87
N PRO A 61 -3.11 6.21 -13.79
CA PRO A 61 -2.63 4.89 -13.36
C PRO A 61 -3.17 4.46 -11.98
N VAL A 62 -3.15 5.34 -10.98
CA VAL A 62 -3.66 5.02 -9.63
C VAL A 62 -5.17 4.75 -9.66
N ARG A 63 -5.96 5.57 -10.36
CA ARG A 63 -7.41 5.34 -10.48
C ARG A 63 -7.73 4.02 -11.16
N ARG A 64 -6.95 3.61 -12.17
CA ARG A 64 -7.09 2.31 -12.82
C ARG A 64 -6.83 1.18 -11.83
N ALA A 65 -5.70 1.20 -11.13
CA ALA A 65 -5.33 0.18 -10.16
C ALA A 65 -6.37 0.05 -9.02
N LEU A 66 -6.83 1.17 -8.47
CA LEU A 66 -7.86 1.16 -7.42
C LEU A 66 -9.18 0.55 -7.89
N ARG A 67 -9.54 0.73 -9.17
CA ARG A 67 -10.77 0.15 -9.75
C ARG A 67 -10.63 -1.34 -10.06
N SER A 68 -9.42 -1.85 -10.27
CA SER A 68 -9.16 -3.26 -10.53
C SER A 68 -8.75 -4.07 -9.29
N ALA A 69 -8.69 -3.42 -8.11
CA ALA A 69 -8.28 -4.04 -6.85
C ALA A 69 -9.46 -4.45 -5.96
N ARG A 70 -9.35 -5.63 -5.32
CA ARG A 70 -10.28 -6.08 -4.28
C ARG A 70 -9.87 -5.55 -2.90
N LEU A 71 -10.05 -4.24 -2.68
CA LEU A 71 -9.51 -3.53 -1.50
C LEU A 71 -9.91 -4.13 -0.14
N LYS A 72 -11.17 -4.56 0.04
CA LYS A 72 -11.63 -5.16 1.31
C LYS A 72 -10.94 -6.50 1.60
N ALA A 73 -10.77 -7.32 0.56
CA ALA A 73 -10.11 -8.62 0.70
C ALA A 73 -8.61 -8.44 0.95
N LEU A 74 -7.98 -7.48 0.26
CA LEU A 74 -6.58 -7.10 0.49
C LEU A 74 -6.35 -6.60 1.92
N ALA A 75 -7.24 -5.76 2.45
CA ALA A 75 -7.12 -5.27 3.83
C ALA A 75 -7.11 -6.42 4.84
N ALA A 76 -8.05 -7.37 4.71
CA ALA A 76 -8.10 -8.56 5.57
C ALA A 76 -6.84 -9.44 5.41
N ALA A 77 -6.32 -9.59 4.19
CA ALA A 77 -5.10 -10.35 3.93
C ALA A 77 -3.86 -9.68 4.55
N ILE A 78 -3.74 -8.35 4.47
CA ILE A 78 -2.67 -7.59 5.12
C ILE A 78 -2.73 -7.80 6.64
N ASP A 79 -3.91 -7.67 7.25
CA ASP A 79 -4.08 -7.84 8.69
C ASP A 79 -3.68 -9.24 9.16
N ALA A 80 -4.05 -10.29 8.41
CA ALA A 80 -3.66 -11.67 8.70
C ALA A 80 -2.15 -11.91 8.52
N ALA A 81 -1.55 -11.34 7.48
CA ALA A 81 -0.15 -11.57 7.14
C ALA A 81 0.84 -10.80 8.02
N MET A 82 0.42 -9.71 8.69
CA MET A 82 1.29 -8.91 9.56
C MET A 82 1.85 -9.68 10.78
N ALA A 83 1.27 -10.83 11.12
CA ALA A 83 1.80 -11.72 12.17
C ALA A 83 2.92 -12.65 11.67
N GLN A 84 3.12 -12.73 10.35
CA GLN A 84 4.07 -13.64 9.72
C GLN A 84 5.45 -12.99 9.52
N PRO A 85 6.55 -13.75 9.62
CA PRO A 85 7.91 -13.23 9.50
C PRO A 85 8.28 -12.78 8.08
N ASP A 86 7.56 -13.25 7.05
CA ASP A 86 7.82 -13.01 5.63
C ASP A 86 6.86 -11.98 5.00
N PHE A 87 6.18 -11.19 5.83
CA PHE A 87 5.23 -10.16 5.41
C PHE A 87 5.77 -9.26 4.28
N ASP A 88 5.03 -9.23 3.17
CA ASP A 88 5.29 -8.37 2.02
C ASP A 88 3.97 -7.82 1.46
N ALA A 89 3.65 -6.57 1.81
CA ALA A 89 2.41 -5.92 1.41
C ALA A 89 2.26 -5.78 -0.11
N ARG A 90 3.38 -5.66 -0.84
CA ARG A 90 3.36 -5.52 -2.30
C ARG A 90 3.08 -6.87 -2.96
N ALA A 91 3.70 -7.94 -2.48
CA ALA A 91 3.38 -9.29 -2.95
C ALA A 91 1.88 -9.59 -2.77
N LEU A 92 1.32 -9.29 -1.59
CA LEU A 92 -0.11 -9.42 -1.34
C LEU A 92 -0.91 -8.58 -2.33
N ALA A 93 -0.61 -7.28 -2.47
CA ALA A 93 -1.38 -6.40 -3.35
C ALA A 93 -1.43 -6.88 -4.81
N HIS A 94 -0.39 -7.54 -5.30
CA HIS A 94 -0.40 -8.16 -6.63
C HIS A 94 -1.47 -9.26 -6.75
N GLU A 95 -1.69 -10.08 -5.74
CA GLU A 95 -2.70 -11.15 -5.78
C GLU A 95 -4.13 -10.59 -5.82
N PHE A 96 -4.33 -9.37 -5.31
CA PHE A 96 -5.65 -8.73 -5.21
C PHE A 96 -5.95 -7.72 -6.32
N CYS A 97 -5.02 -7.46 -7.23
CA CYS A 97 -5.22 -6.64 -8.42
C CYS A 97 -5.48 -7.52 -9.66
N ILE A 98 -6.54 -7.25 -10.41
CA ILE A 98 -6.86 -8.01 -11.63
C ILE A 98 -5.78 -7.76 -12.72
N ASP A 99 -5.21 -6.55 -12.77
CA ASP A 99 -4.18 -6.15 -13.77
C ASP A 99 -2.75 -6.17 -13.19
N ALA A 100 -2.49 -7.00 -12.18
CA ALA A 100 -1.24 -7.02 -11.41
C ALA A 100 0.05 -7.10 -12.25
N GLN A 101 -0.01 -7.70 -13.44
CA GLN A 101 1.13 -7.89 -14.33
C GLN A 101 1.62 -6.60 -15.01
N GLU A 102 0.78 -5.55 -15.05
CA GLU A 102 1.18 -4.24 -15.61
C GLU A 102 1.95 -3.38 -14.60
N PHE A 103 1.97 -3.77 -13.32
CA PHE A 103 2.57 -3.03 -12.21
C PHE A 103 3.91 -3.64 -11.78
N THR A 104 4.87 -3.77 -12.68
CA THR A 104 6.17 -4.45 -12.46
C THR A 104 6.80 -4.21 -11.07
N LEU A 105 6.94 -5.29 -10.28
CA LEU A 105 7.76 -5.32 -9.05
C LEU A 105 9.26 -5.20 -9.39
N PRO A 106 10.04 -4.42 -8.63
CA PRO A 106 11.49 -4.58 -8.66
C PRO A 106 11.86 -5.96 -8.12
N ARG A 107 12.60 -6.75 -8.91
CA ARG A 107 13.11 -8.07 -8.50
C ARG A 107 13.84 -7.95 -7.15
N ARG A 108 13.41 -8.71 -6.12
CA ARG A 108 14.21 -8.92 -4.90
C ARG A 108 15.58 -9.44 -5.33
N LYS A 109 16.63 -8.62 -5.23
CA LYS A 109 18.00 -9.16 -5.20
C LYS A 109 18.12 -9.91 -3.88
N SER A 110 18.26 -11.22 -3.97
CA SER A 110 18.66 -12.10 -2.88
C SER A 110 19.86 -11.48 -2.15
N LYS A 111 19.63 -10.96 -0.94
CA LYS A 111 20.73 -10.65 -0.03
C LYS A 111 21.31 -11.98 0.42
N GLN A 112 22.40 -12.39 -0.22
CA GLN A 112 23.40 -13.26 0.41
C GLN A 112 23.91 -12.49 1.63
N PHE A 113 23.56 -12.94 2.83
CA PHE A 113 24.19 -12.43 4.06
C PHE A 113 25.45 -13.29 4.33
N PRO A 114 26.58 -12.68 4.72
CA PRO A 114 27.77 -13.40 5.17
C PRO A 114 27.55 -14.13 6.50
#